data_AF-A0A0W7YS68-F1
#
_entry.id   AF-A0A0W7YS68-F1
#
_cell.length_a   1.000
_cell.length_b   1.000
_cell.length_c   1.000
_cell.angle_alpha   90.00
_cell.angle_beta   90.00
_cell.angle_gamma   90.00
#
_symmetry.space_group_name_H-M   'P 1'
#
loop_
_entity.id
_entity.type
_entity.pdbx_description
1 polymer ?
#
loop_
_entity_poly.entity_id
_entity_poly.type
_entity_poly.pdbx_seq_one_letter_code
_entity_poly.pdbx_strand_id
1 'polypeptide(L)' 'MGIYRHLSVEQLQAKRDKLMQALEARLTLPTTASGGGRSVQFNQDTTQIERQIQAIHEELDSRTGKRRGPIYLV' A
#
# COMPACT_ATOMS: atom_id res chain seq x y z
N MET A 1 -14.89 -5.31 -4.84
CA MET A 1 -14.71 -3.97 -5.45
C MET A 1 -13.81 -3.16 -4.52
N GLY A 2 -12.68 -2.66 -5.01
CA GLY A 2 -11.61 -2.11 -4.17
C GLY A 2 -11.92 -0.77 -3.51
N ILE A 3 -11.31 -0.54 -2.34
CA ILE A 3 -11.40 0.70 -1.54
C ILE A 3 -10.94 1.96 -2.28
N TYR A 4 -10.20 1.81 -3.37
CA TYR A 4 -9.66 2.92 -4.17
C TYR A 4 -10.35 3.12 -5.52
N ARG A 5 -11.54 2.54 -5.71
CA ARG A 5 -12.32 2.66 -6.96
C ARG A 5 -12.64 4.10 -7.37
N HIS A 6 -12.71 5.02 -6.42
CA HIS A 6 -13.00 6.44 -6.65
C HIS A 6 -11.77 7.26 -7.08
N LEU A 7 -10.55 6.70 -6.98
CA LEU A 7 -9.32 7.39 -7.35
C LEU A 7 -8.96 7.11 -8.80
N SER A 8 -8.40 8.11 -9.50
CA SER A 8 -7.79 7.93 -10.82
C SER A 8 -6.46 7.15 -10.73
N VAL A 9 -5.93 6.68 -11.87
CA VAL A 9 -4.64 5.98 -11.91
C VAL A 9 -3.50 6.89 -11.42
N GLU A 10 -3.51 8.17 -11.81
CA GLU A 10 -2.53 9.17 -11.35
C GLU A 10 -2.63 9.41 -9.84
N GLN A 11 -3.85 9.49 -9.30
CA GLN A 11 -4.07 9.64 -7.86
C GLN A 11 -3.63 8.39 -7.07
N LEU A 12 -3.80 7.20 -7.64
CA LEU A 12 -3.29 5.95 -7.06
C LEU A 12 -1.76 5.93 -7.01
N GLN A 13 -1.10 6.34 -8.10
CA GLN A 13 0.36 6.44 -8.17
C GLN A 13 0.89 7.47 -7.16
N ALA A 14 0.32 8.68 -7.12
CA ALA A 14 0.69 9.71 -6.16
C ALA A 14 0.51 9.24 -4.70
N LYS A 15 -0.53 8.44 -4.43
CA LYS A 15 -0.76 7.86 -3.10
C LYS A 15 0.27 6.78 -2.75
N ARG A 16 0.62 5.91 -3.70
CA ARG A 16 1.69 4.93 -3.54
C ARG A 16 3.01 5.61 -3.20
N ASP A 17 3.37 6.66 -3.94
CA ASP A 17 4.66 7.33 -3.76
C ASP A 17 4.73 8.03 -2.40
N LYS A 18 3.63 8.63 -1.93
CA LYS A 18 3.53 9.16 -0.55
C LYS A 18 3.69 8.08 0.52
N LEU A 19 3.07 6.91 0.32
CA LEU A 19 3.18 5.79 1.26
C LEU A 19 4.60 5.21 1.29
N MET A 20 5.27 5.12 0.14
CA MET A 20 6.67 4.70 0.05
C MET A 20 7.61 5.67 0.76
N GLN A 21 7.45 6.98 0.53
CA GLN A 21 8.22 8.00 1.24
C GLN A 21 7.99 7.94 2.75
N ALA A 22 6.75 7.71 3.19
CA ALA A 22 6.44 7.57 4.63
C ALA A 22 7.09 6.31 5.24
N LEU A 23 7.15 5.20 4.49
CA LEU A 23 7.80 3.97 4.90
C LEU A 23 9.32 4.16 4.98
N GLU A 24 9.92 4.76 3.96
CA GLU A 24 11.36 5.06 3.91
C GLU A 24 11.78 6.03 5.01
N ALA A 25 11.01 7.09 5.24
CA ALA A 25 11.25 8.02 6.34
C ALA A 25 11.25 7.29 7.69
N ARG A 26 10.31 6.37 7.93
CA ARG A 26 10.25 5.57 9.17
C ARG A 26 11.43 4.61 9.33
N LEU A 27 11.90 3.99 8.25
CA LEU A 27 13.04 3.07 8.27
C LEU A 27 14.37 3.80 8.47
N THR A 28 14.49 5.03 7.95
CA THR A 28 15.71 5.84 7.99
C THR A 28 15.82 6.71 9.23
N LEU A 29 14.70 7.07 9.86
CA LEU A 29 14.70 7.72 11.16
C LEU A 29 15.42 6.83 12.17
N PRO A 30 16.34 7.37 13.00
CA PRO A 30 17.00 6.61 14.05
C PRO A 30 15.92 6.08 15.00
N THR A 31 15.55 4.81 14.80
CA THR A 31 14.64 4.07 15.67
C THR A 31 15.36 3.92 17.00
N THR A 32 15.19 4.91 17.86
CA THR A 32 15.57 4.83 19.26
C THR A 32 14.64 3.80 19.90
N ALA A 33 15.10 2.56 19.89
CA ALA A 33 14.48 1.41 20.54
C ALA A 33 14.56 1.59 22.07
N SER A 34 13.78 2.53 22.60
CA SER A 34 13.63 2.77 24.02
C SER A 34 12.19 2.45 24.42
N GLY A 35 11.97 1.20 24.87
CA GLY A 35 10.75 0.76 25.56
C GLY A 35 9.83 -0.16 24.76
N GLY A 36 9.62 -1.38 25.26
CA GLY A 36 8.97 -2.52 24.58
C GLY A 36 7.53 -2.35 24.05
N GLY A 37 6.88 -1.21 24.30
CA GLY A 37 5.58 -0.88 23.69
C GLY A 37 5.70 -0.16 22.33
N ARG A 38 6.76 0.62 22.12
CA ARG A 38 6.90 1.47 20.91
C ARG A 38 7.33 0.66 19.68
N SER A 39 8.08 -0.42 19.88
CA SER A 39 8.50 -1.34 18.80
C SER A 39 7.32 -2.11 18.19
N VAL A 40 6.36 -2.54 19.01
CA VAL A 40 5.15 -3.24 18.52
C VAL A 40 4.27 -2.28 17.72
N GLN A 41 4.11 -1.05 18.19
CA GLN A 41 3.34 -0.03 17.47
C GLN A 41 4.02 0.39 16.15
N PHE A 42 5.35 0.53 16.16
CA PHE A 42 6.13 0.76 14.95
C PHE A 42 5.91 -0.35 13.91
N ASN A 43 5.98 -1.63 14.32
CA ASN A 43 5.75 -2.78 13.44
C ASN A 43 4.31 -2.86 12.92
N GLN A 44 3.31 -2.52 13.74
CA GLN A 44 1.92 -2.50 13.28
C GLN A 44 1.69 -1.43 12.21
N ASP A 45 2.24 -0.23 12.40
CA ASP A 45 2.11 0.85 11.42
C ASP A 45 2.82 0.55 10.09
N THR A 46 4.04 -0.03 10.13
CA THR A 46 4.75 -0.43 8.89
C THR A 46 3.96 -1.49 8.14
N THR A 47 3.45 -2.50 8.86
CA THR A 47 2.59 -3.54 8.27
C THR A 47 1.32 -2.96 7.66
N GLN A 48 0.73 -1.93 8.27
CA GLN A 48 -0.44 -1.24 7.69
C GLN A 48 -0.09 -0.47 6.41
N ILE A 49 1.06 0.21 6.37
CA ILE A 49 1.52 0.92 5.17
C ILE A 49 1.77 -0.07 4.02
N GLU A 50 2.42 -1.20 4.30
CA GLU A 50 2.66 -2.26 3.31
C GLU A 50 1.36 -2.84 2.73
N ARG A 51 0.37 -3.12 3.60
CA ARG A 51 -0.96 -3.58 3.15
C ARG A 51 -1.65 -2.56 2.24
N GLN A 52 -1.54 -1.27 2.54
CA GLN A 52 -2.12 -0.23 1.69
C GLN A 52 -1.42 -0.15 0.34
N ILE A 53 -0.09 -0.30 0.30
CA ILE A 53 0.67 -0.35 -0.96
C ILE A 53 0.24 -1.56 -1.79
N GLN A 54 0.11 -2.75 -1.17
CA GLN A 54 -0.38 -3.95 -1.86
C GLN A 54 -1.78 -3.75 -2.44
N ALA A 55 -2.71 -3.19 -1.67
CA ALA A 55 -4.06 -2.91 -2.15
C ALA A 55 -4.10 -1.91 -3.32
N ILE A 56 -3.17 -0.93 -3.35
CA ILE A 56 -3.02 -0.02 -4.49
C ILE A 56 -2.46 -0.76 -5.71
N HIS A 57 -1.47 -1.64 -5.54
CA HIS A 57 -0.94 -2.45 -6.64
C HIS A 57 -1.99 -3.39 -7.22
N GLU A 58 -2.76 -4.08 -6.39
CA GLU A 58 -3.86 -4.93 -6.86
C GLU A 58 -4.90 -4.15 -7.68
N GLU A 59 -5.22 -2.94 -7.24
CA GLU A 59 -6.15 -2.06 -7.96
C GLU A 59 -5.54 -1.60 -9.30
N LEU A 60 -4.26 -1.23 -9.34
CA LEU A 60 -3.56 -0.88 -10.58
C LEU A 60 -3.46 -2.08 -11.55
N ASP A 61 -3.17 -3.28 -11.04
CA ASP A 61 -3.11 -4.52 -11.82
C ASP A 61 -4.49 -4.92 -12.38
N SER A 62 -5.55 -4.68 -11.61
CA SER A 62 -6.92 -4.90 -12.07
C SER A 62 -7.30 -3.97 -13.22
N ARG A 63 -6.84 -2.71 -13.19
CA ARG A 63 -7.13 -1.68 -14.21
C ARG A 63 -6.30 -1.83 -15.47
N THR A 64 -5.06 -2.28 -15.34
CA THR A 64 -4.18 -2.58 -16.49
C THR A 64 -4.59 -3.87 -17.22
N GLY A 65 -5.61 -4.58 -16.71
CA GLY A 65 -6.19 -5.74 -17.40
C GLY A 65 -5.35 -7.02 -17.26
N LYS A 66 -4.40 -7.08 -16.32
CA LYS A 66 -3.61 -8.30 -16.07
C LYS A 66 -4.41 -9.44 -15.44
N ARG A 67 -5.59 -9.16 -14.90
CA ARG A 67 -6.59 -10.19 -14.56
C ARG A 67 -7.49 -10.48 -15.77
N ARG A 68 -6.92 -11.15 -16.78
CA ARG A 68 -7.71 -11.92 -17.75
C ARG A 68 -8.12 -13.26 -17.10
N GLY A 69 -9.18 -13.23 -16.28
CA GLY A 69 -9.94 -14.45 -16.03
C GLY A 69 -10.64 -14.91 -17.32
N PRO A 70 -10.98 -16.20 -17.47
CA PRO A 70 -11.66 -16.67 -18.66
C PRO A 70 -12.98 -15.91 -18.85
N ILE A 71 -13.16 -15.32 -20.04
CA ILE A 71 -14.43 -14.72 -20.46
C ILE A 71 -15.39 -15.89 -20.71
N TYR A 72 -16.32 -16.15 -19.79
CA TYR A 72 -17.48 -16.99 -20.09
C TYR A 72 -18.46 -16.14 -20.93
N LEU A 73 -18.45 -16.37 -22.24
CA LEU A 73 -19.53 -15.96 -23.14
C LEU A 73 -20.68 -16.96 -22.97
N VAL A 74 -21.79 -16.51 -22.40
CA VAL A 74 -23.11 -17.18 -22.48
C VAL A 74 -24.05 -16.25 -23.20
#